data_AF-A0A6G0U7S3-F1
#
_entry.id   AF-A0A6G0U7S3-F1
#
_cell.length_a   1.000
_cell.length_b   1.000
_cell.length_c   1.000
_cell.angle_alpha   90.00
_cell.angle_beta   90.00
_cell.angle_gamma   90.00
#
_symmetry.space_group_name_H-M   'P 1'
#
loop_
_entity.id
_entity.type
_entity.pdbx_description
1 polymer ?
#
loop_
_entity_poly.entity_id
_entity_poly.type
_entity_poly.pdbx_seq_one_letter_code
_entity_poly.pdbx_strand_id
1 'polypeptide(L)'
;MASCDTVSMMTSQPHKLISKEVSYEFNKNVPQWSVMDVSNWFKQIGFNELSYSIRFLENHIDGDLLLRLTEDELRYDLGIHNEVMKKRIMRELNNLKQSADYSCIDSTGLNSFLKSVNPEYSMYTYSMLSAGINTDTMRFITEDQLQNVCGISNDTHRHCIINSIKKIPAYVENMDKPYDAFISYKQSTSSVLASLLKVYLEIRGYKVFIDVKRPNDAKYRNNVLQIVKQSKNFITVLMPDSLDTHLMVSLNEDIEFLDNYMIRKEIATAKQSQCNIIPVLNNFSWSSFAQLPDDLKNLNAYNSISWVHEYQEACVNKLVKFMIK
;
A
#
# COMPACT_ATOMS: atom_id res chain seq x y z
N MET A 1 -6.12 -52.05 44.28
CA MET A 1 -6.15 -50.66 43.79
C MET A 1 -6.02 -49.78 45.01
N ALA A 2 -4.80 -49.34 45.31
CA ALA A 2 -4.43 -48.66 46.55
C ALA A 2 -4.48 -47.15 46.37
N SER A 3 -4.96 -46.48 47.41
CA SER A 3 -5.19 -45.05 47.52
C SER A 3 -3.96 -44.31 48.06
N CYS A 4 -3.90 -43.02 47.80
CA CYS A 4 -2.87 -42.03 48.17
C CYS A 4 -2.42 -42.06 49.63
N ASP A 5 -1.09 -41.98 49.83
CA ASP A 5 -0.45 -41.48 51.05
C ASP A 5 0.38 -40.23 50.71
N THR A 6 0.13 -39.14 51.44
CA THR A 6 0.89 -37.88 51.43
C THR A 6 1.51 -37.68 52.80
N VAL A 7 2.86 -37.64 52.90
CA VAL A 7 3.59 -36.97 53.99
C VAL A 7 4.86 -36.31 53.44
N SER A 8 5.04 -35.06 53.88
CA SER A 8 6.07 -34.06 53.61
C SER A 8 7.44 -34.39 54.21
N MET A 9 8.55 -34.01 53.56
CA MET A 9 9.73 -33.38 54.20
C MET A 9 10.61 -32.65 53.18
N MET A 10 11.12 -31.49 53.62
CA MET A 10 11.76 -30.39 52.91
C MET A 10 13.11 -30.73 52.26
N THR A 11 13.51 -29.97 51.23
CA THR A 11 14.84 -29.31 51.19
C THR A 11 14.89 -28.18 50.15
N SER A 12 15.06 -26.95 50.67
CA SER A 12 15.91 -25.85 50.14
C SER A 12 16.00 -25.62 48.62
N GLN A 13 15.37 -24.54 48.14
CA GLN A 13 15.80 -23.84 46.92
C GLN A 13 16.12 -22.37 47.22
N PRO A 14 17.26 -21.86 46.72
CA PRO A 14 17.78 -20.55 47.08
C PRO A 14 17.07 -19.42 46.31
N HIS A 15 16.94 -18.29 46.99
CA HIS A 15 16.57 -17.00 46.44
C HIS A 15 17.21 -16.70 45.08
N LYS A 16 16.39 -16.48 44.06
CA LYS A 16 16.68 -15.52 42.98
C LYS A 16 15.44 -14.68 42.73
N LEU A 17 15.38 -13.56 43.46
CA LEU A 17 14.68 -12.37 43.05
C LEU A 17 15.24 -11.95 41.69
N ILE A 18 14.65 -12.45 40.61
CA ILE A 18 14.76 -11.83 39.29
C ILE A 18 13.61 -10.83 39.25
N SER A 19 13.95 -9.55 39.40
CA SER A 19 13.10 -8.44 39.02
C SER A 19 12.58 -8.71 37.61
N LYS A 20 11.31 -9.12 37.51
CA LYS A 20 10.59 -9.16 36.24
C LYS A 20 10.41 -7.71 35.80
N GLU A 21 11.36 -7.18 35.05
CA GLU A 21 11.09 -6.00 34.22
C GLU A 21 9.96 -6.39 33.27
N VAL A 22 8.84 -5.69 33.38
CA VAL A 22 7.68 -5.88 32.51
C VAL A 22 8.13 -5.54 31.10
N SER A 23 8.14 -6.53 30.19
CA SER A 23 8.48 -6.32 28.79
C SER A 23 7.44 -5.37 28.18
N TYR A 24 7.82 -4.11 27.98
CA TYR A 24 7.00 -3.14 27.29
C TYR A 24 6.83 -3.57 25.83
N GLU A 25 5.59 -3.79 25.39
CA GLU A 25 5.29 -4.15 24.01
C GLU A 25 5.22 -2.87 23.17
N PHE A 26 6.24 -2.64 22.35
CA PHE A 26 6.32 -1.41 21.56
C PHE A 26 5.31 -1.42 20.41
N ASN A 27 4.76 -0.23 20.14
CA ASN A 27 4.05 0.02 18.89
C ASN A 27 4.99 -0.28 17.71
N LYS A 28 4.55 -1.06 16.72
CA LYS A 28 5.37 -1.39 15.56
C LYS A 28 5.55 -0.20 14.59
N ASN A 29 4.69 0.82 14.65
CA ASN A 29 4.80 2.04 13.85
C ASN A 29 5.88 2.98 14.41
N VAL A 30 7.14 2.62 14.23
CA VAL A 30 8.31 3.40 14.66
C VAL A 30 8.29 4.85 14.19
N PRO A 31 7.85 5.19 12.95
CA PRO A 31 7.76 6.58 12.51
C PRO A 31 6.89 7.50 13.38
N GLN A 32 6.01 6.93 14.21
CA GLN A 32 5.11 7.68 15.10
C GLN A 32 5.54 7.62 16.57
N TRP A 33 6.73 7.09 16.87
CA TRP A 33 7.23 6.99 18.24
C TRP A 33 7.50 8.36 18.83
N SER A 34 7.10 8.52 20.09
CA SER A 34 7.46 9.68 20.91
C SER A 34 8.88 9.55 21.46
N VAL A 35 9.40 10.64 22.02
CA VAL A 35 10.69 10.64 22.75
C VAL A 35 10.71 9.61 23.88
N MET A 36 9.57 9.36 24.52
CA MET A 36 9.46 8.35 25.58
C MET A 36 9.59 6.93 25.03
N ASP A 37 9.00 6.64 23.87
CA ASP A 37 9.10 5.34 23.22
C ASP A 37 10.55 5.05 22.81
N VAL A 38 11.24 6.03 22.24
CA VAL A 38 12.67 5.93 21.91
C VAL A 38 13.52 5.71 23.16
N SER A 39 13.25 6.45 24.25
CA SER A 39 13.93 6.27 25.54
C SER A 39 13.77 4.84 26.07
N ASN A 40 12.56 4.28 26.00
CA ASN A 40 12.27 2.92 26.42
C ASN A 40 12.95 1.88 25.51
N TRP A 41 13.02 2.13 24.20
CA TRP A 41 13.75 1.26 23.28
C TRP A 41 15.25 1.18 23.62
N PHE A 42 15.91 2.32 23.90
CA PHE A 42 17.30 2.34 24.37
C PHE A 42 17.49 1.55 25.67
N LYS A 43 16.53 1.61 26.60
CA LYS A 43 16.58 0.76 27.81
C LYS A 43 16.53 -0.72 27.46
N GLN A 44 15.61 -1.12 26.58
CA GLN A 44 15.42 -2.51 26.18
C GLN A 44 16.68 -3.11 25.52
N ILE A 45 17.40 -2.34 24.71
CA ILE A 45 18.63 -2.80 24.06
C ILE A 45 19.86 -2.79 24.99
N GLY A 46 19.67 -2.41 26.26
CA GLY A 46 20.68 -2.43 27.33
C GLY A 46 21.47 -1.14 27.48
N PHE A 47 20.90 -0.01 27.05
CA PHE A 47 21.51 1.32 27.09
C PHE A 47 20.73 2.27 28.02
N ASN A 48 20.44 1.81 29.23
CA ASN A 48 19.65 2.54 30.22
C ASN A 48 20.24 3.92 30.54
N GLU A 49 21.56 4.05 30.59
CA GLU A 49 22.23 5.32 30.91
C GLU A 49 21.94 6.42 29.88
N LEU A 50 21.75 6.06 28.60
CA LEU A 50 21.41 7.01 27.53
C LEU A 50 19.99 7.56 27.70
N SER A 51 19.08 6.74 28.20
CA SER A 51 17.67 7.11 28.41
C SER A 51 17.46 8.23 29.44
N TYR A 52 18.44 8.45 30.32
CA TYR A 52 18.48 9.52 31.32
C TYR A 52 19.51 10.60 31.01
N SER A 53 20.21 10.49 29.87
CA SER A 53 21.24 11.47 29.52
C SER A 53 20.61 12.81 29.17
N ILE A 54 21.19 13.89 29.68
CA ILE A 54 20.73 15.27 29.41
C ILE A 54 20.70 15.52 27.89
N ARG A 55 21.73 15.06 27.18
CA ARG A 55 21.85 15.17 25.72
C ARG A 55 20.66 14.52 24.98
N PHE A 56 20.23 13.35 25.42
CA PHE A 56 19.07 12.67 24.81
C PHE A 56 17.77 13.44 25.07
N LEU A 57 17.57 13.95 26.29
CA LEU A 57 16.36 14.70 26.67
C LEU A 57 16.27 16.06 25.97
N GLU A 58 17.40 16.76 25.81
CA GLU A 58 17.48 18.07 25.14
C GLU A 58 17.33 17.95 23.61
N ASN A 59 17.83 16.87 23.01
CA ASN A 59 17.75 16.67 21.57
C ASN A 59 16.37 16.19 21.09
N HIS A 60 15.44 15.88 22.01
CA HIS A 60 14.07 15.47 21.71
C HIS A 60 13.96 14.38 20.62
N ILE A 61 14.82 13.36 20.69
CA ILE A 61 14.90 12.31 19.66
C ILE A 61 13.62 11.48 19.67
N ASP A 62 12.80 11.67 18.65
CA ASP A 62 11.58 10.91 18.38
C ASP A 62 11.82 9.77 17.36
N GLY A 63 10.76 9.07 16.97
CA GLY A 63 10.84 7.94 16.05
C GLY A 63 11.40 8.30 14.66
N ASP A 64 11.06 9.48 14.16
CA ASP A 64 11.55 9.98 12.87
C ASP A 64 13.08 10.22 12.94
N LEU A 65 13.54 10.96 13.96
CA LEU A 65 14.97 11.20 14.17
C LEU A 65 15.73 9.89 14.45
N LEU A 66 15.17 8.97 15.24
CA LEU A 66 15.78 7.67 15.51
C LEU A 66 16.03 6.87 14.22
N LEU A 67 15.07 6.86 13.30
CA LEU A 67 15.19 6.12 12.04
C LEU A 67 16.21 6.76 11.08
N ARG A 68 16.55 8.04 11.26
CA ARG A 68 17.56 8.77 10.48
C ARG A 68 18.93 8.85 11.14
N LEU A 69 19.04 8.38 12.38
CA LEU A 69 20.24 8.50 13.21
C LEU A 69 21.48 7.86 12.56
N THR A 70 22.58 8.60 12.59
CA THR A 70 23.89 8.25 12.02
C THR A 70 24.93 8.00 13.10
N GLU A 71 26.03 7.32 12.76
CA GLU A 71 27.14 7.11 13.70
C GLU A 71 27.80 8.42 14.17
N ASP A 72 27.76 9.46 13.35
CA ASP A 72 28.29 10.78 13.69
C ASP A 72 27.39 11.47 14.73
N GLU A 73 26.06 11.44 14.55
CA GLU A 73 25.12 11.98 15.53
C GLU A 73 25.18 11.20 16.85
N LEU A 74 25.38 9.87 16.81
CA LEU A 74 25.66 9.08 18.02
C LEU A 74 26.91 9.62 18.76
N ARG A 75 27.95 10.01 18.03
CA ARG A 75 29.22 10.47 18.58
C ARG A 75 29.16 11.89 19.11
N TYR A 76 28.66 12.83 18.30
CA TYR A 76 28.74 14.25 18.58
C TYR A 76 27.55 14.73 19.41
N ASP A 77 26.34 14.29 19.05
CA ASP A 77 25.10 14.79 19.67
C ASP A 77 24.72 13.96 20.89
N LEU A 78 24.91 12.63 20.84
CA LEU A 78 24.63 11.73 21.98
C LEU A 78 25.85 11.41 22.86
N GLY A 79 27.06 11.79 22.44
CA GLY A 79 28.27 11.62 23.24
C GLY A 79 28.79 10.18 23.35
N ILE A 80 28.38 9.29 22.43
CA ILE A 80 28.77 7.88 22.43
C ILE A 80 30.08 7.74 21.65
N HIS A 81 31.19 7.93 22.33
CA HIS A 81 32.52 7.88 21.71
C HIS A 81 33.08 6.46 21.54
N ASN A 82 32.52 5.47 22.26
CA ASN A 82 32.99 4.09 22.16
C ASN A 82 32.50 3.45 20.84
N GLU A 83 33.43 3.13 19.96
CA GLU A 83 33.16 2.57 18.63
C GLU A 83 32.41 1.22 18.67
N VAL A 84 32.67 0.39 19.68
CA VAL A 84 31.96 -0.90 19.85
C VAL A 84 30.51 -0.65 20.27
N MET A 85 30.27 0.33 21.14
CA MET A 85 28.91 0.70 21.56
C MET A 85 28.12 1.29 20.39
N LYS A 86 28.72 2.17 19.57
CA LYS A 86 28.09 2.68 18.35
C LYS A 86 27.68 1.54 17.41
N LYS A 87 28.58 0.61 17.12
CA LYS A 87 28.28 -0.57 16.28
C LYS A 87 27.15 -1.42 16.85
N ARG A 88 27.11 -1.61 18.17
CA ARG A 88 26.02 -2.35 18.84
C ARG A 88 24.68 -1.61 18.67
N ILE A 89 24.64 -0.30 18.91
CA ILE A 89 23.42 0.51 18.73
C ILE A 89 22.96 0.47 17.27
N MET A 90 23.87 0.68 16.32
CA MET A 90 23.53 0.64 14.89
C MET A 90 22.99 -0.73 14.46
N ARG A 91 23.52 -1.83 15.01
CA ARG A 91 22.99 -3.17 14.77
C ARG A 91 21.56 -3.31 15.30
N GLU A 92 21.29 -2.89 16.53
CA GLU A 92 19.93 -2.95 17.09
C GLU A 92 18.96 -2.01 16.36
N LEU A 93 19.44 -0.84 15.90
CA LEU A 93 18.66 0.07 15.08
C LEU A 93 18.30 -0.56 13.73
N ASN A 94 19.22 -1.28 13.09
CA ASN A 94 18.90 -2.02 11.86
C ASN A 94 17.86 -3.11 12.10
N ASN A 95 17.94 -3.85 13.22
CA ASN A 95 16.92 -4.83 13.61
C ASN A 95 15.54 -4.17 13.81
N LEU A 96 15.51 -2.99 14.44
CA LEU A 96 14.29 -2.20 14.60
C LEU A 96 13.73 -1.77 13.23
N LYS A 97 14.57 -1.21 12.36
CA LYS A 97 14.16 -0.79 11.01
C LYS A 97 13.60 -1.93 10.17
N GLN A 98 14.13 -3.15 10.32
CA GLN A 98 13.63 -4.32 9.59
C GLN A 98 12.25 -4.76 10.07
N SER A 99 12.00 -4.68 11.38
CA SER A 99 10.76 -5.14 12.03
C SER A 99 9.66 -4.07 12.14
N ALA A 100 10.00 -2.81 11.86
CA ALA A 100 9.08 -1.69 11.88
C ALA A 100 7.93 -1.82 10.86
N ASP A 101 6.77 -1.30 11.24
CA ASP A 101 5.63 -1.05 10.38
C ASP A 101 5.72 0.38 9.80
N TYR A 102 5.64 0.48 8.48
CA TYR A 102 5.71 1.73 7.73
C TYR A 102 4.37 2.09 7.07
N SER A 103 3.28 1.37 7.36
CA SER A 103 1.97 1.56 6.73
C SER A 103 1.41 2.97 6.83
N CYS A 104 1.82 3.76 7.83
CA CYS A 104 1.43 5.15 8.00
C CYS A 104 2.05 6.11 6.96
N ILE A 105 3.17 5.73 6.33
CA ILE A 105 3.90 6.56 5.35
C ILE A 105 4.12 5.88 3.99
N ASP A 106 4.04 4.55 3.92
CA ASP A 106 4.25 3.77 2.70
C ASP A 106 2.93 3.39 2.02
N SER A 107 2.31 4.37 1.35
CA SER A 107 1.07 4.15 0.59
C SER A 107 1.22 3.31 -0.68
N THR A 108 2.46 3.12 -1.14
CA THR A 108 2.79 2.53 -2.45
C THR A 108 3.39 1.12 -2.36
N GLY A 109 3.76 0.67 -1.16
CA GLY A 109 4.29 -0.67 -0.90
C GLY A 109 5.79 -0.82 -1.16
N LEU A 110 6.59 0.23 -0.95
CA LEU A 110 8.05 0.19 -1.10
C LEU A 110 8.69 -0.83 -0.15
N ASN A 111 8.23 -0.92 1.09
CA ASN A 111 8.73 -1.90 2.06
C ASN A 111 8.58 -3.33 1.54
N SER A 112 7.39 -3.64 1.02
CA SER A 112 7.08 -4.94 0.44
C SER A 112 7.98 -5.26 -0.75
N PHE A 113 8.25 -4.27 -1.61
CA PHE A 113 9.21 -4.41 -2.70
C PHE A 113 10.62 -4.72 -2.18
N LEU A 114 11.14 -3.94 -1.23
CA LEU A 114 12.47 -4.16 -0.67
C LEU A 114 12.61 -5.55 -0.04
N LYS A 115 11.60 -5.98 0.74
CA LYS A 115 11.53 -7.33 1.31
C LYS A 115 11.51 -8.44 0.26
N SER A 116 10.90 -8.19 -0.90
CA SER A 116 10.90 -9.15 -2.02
C SER A 116 12.28 -9.33 -2.64
N VAL A 117 13.15 -8.31 -2.57
CA VAL A 117 14.55 -8.40 -3.01
C VAL A 117 15.39 -9.15 -1.97
N ASN A 118 15.30 -8.71 -0.73
CA ASN A 118 15.89 -9.37 0.43
C ASN A 118 15.12 -8.92 1.68
N PRO A 119 14.66 -9.84 2.56
CA PRO A 119 13.95 -9.46 3.79
C PRO A 119 14.67 -8.41 4.65
N GLU A 120 16.00 -8.39 4.67
CA GLU A 120 16.81 -7.44 5.42
C GLU A 120 16.76 -6.01 4.84
N TYR A 121 16.43 -5.86 3.56
CA TYR A 121 16.38 -4.54 2.90
C TYR A 121 15.21 -3.67 3.37
N SER A 122 14.29 -4.24 4.15
CA SER A 122 13.31 -3.47 4.94
C SER A 122 13.96 -2.32 5.72
N MET A 123 15.23 -2.46 6.12
CA MET A 123 15.97 -1.40 6.82
C MET A 123 16.18 -0.10 6.02
N TYR A 124 16.07 -0.15 4.69
CA TYR A 124 16.19 1.01 3.80
C TYR A 124 14.88 1.72 3.52
N THR A 125 13.75 1.14 3.95
CA THR A 125 12.41 1.67 3.65
C THR A 125 12.28 3.13 4.07
N TYR A 126 12.64 3.46 5.31
CA TYR A 126 12.48 4.81 5.82
C TYR A 126 13.36 5.83 5.10
N SER A 127 14.63 5.50 4.84
CA SER A 127 15.56 6.42 4.18
C SER A 127 15.17 6.68 2.72
N MET A 128 14.63 5.67 2.03
CA MET A 128 14.10 5.85 0.67
C MET A 128 12.81 6.68 0.67
N LEU A 129 11.86 6.40 1.56
CA LEU A 129 10.59 7.16 1.64
C LEU A 129 10.81 8.63 2.04
N SER A 130 11.69 8.89 3.01
CA SER A 130 12.05 10.26 3.42
C SER A 130 12.76 11.04 2.32
N ALA A 131 13.45 10.36 1.40
CA ALA A 131 14.01 10.92 0.19
C ALA A 131 12.97 11.12 -0.95
N GLY A 132 11.69 10.82 -0.71
CA GLY A 132 10.62 10.94 -1.70
C GLY A 132 10.56 9.80 -2.71
N ILE A 133 11.31 8.71 -2.47
CA ILE A 133 11.31 7.53 -3.34
C ILE A 133 10.21 6.58 -2.87
N ASN A 134 9.35 6.20 -3.81
CA ASN A 134 8.25 5.27 -3.61
C ASN A 134 8.21 4.28 -4.80
N THR A 135 7.26 3.33 -4.83
CA THR A 135 7.25 2.33 -5.91
C THR A 135 6.96 2.92 -7.30
N ASP A 136 6.33 4.09 -7.37
CA ASP A 136 6.07 4.81 -8.62
C ASP A 136 7.33 5.53 -9.14
N THR A 137 8.16 6.08 -8.25
CA THR A 137 9.34 6.88 -8.60
C THR A 137 10.65 6.10 -8.63
N MET A 138 10.72 4.93 -7.97
CA MET A 138 11.97 4.15 -7.87
C MET A 138 12.54 3.70 -9.21
N ARG A 139 11.73 3.65 -10.28
CA ARG A 139 12.20 3.31 -11.64
C ARG A 139 13.22 4.31 -12.19
N PHE A 140 13.23 5.54 -11.69
CA PHE A 140 14.12 6.61 -12.14
C PHE A 140 15.34 6.78 -11.23
N ILE A 141 15.48 5.97 -10.19
CA ILE A 141 16.56 6.12 -9.23
C ILE A 141 17.90 5.70 -9.83
N THR A 142 18.94 6.46 -9.51
CA THR A 142 20.32 6.13 -9.88
C THR A 142 21.05 5.54 -8.68
N GLU A 143 22.17 4.86 -8.96
CA GLU A 143 23.03 4.33 -7.90
C GLU A 143 23.60 5.44 -6.99
N ASP A 144 23.92 6.60 -7.58
CA ASP A 144 24.36 7.79 -6.84
C ASP A 144 23.31 8.27 -5.83
N GLN A 145 22.04 8.33 -6.23
CA GLN A 145 20.95 8.73 -5.34
C GLN A 145 20.73 7.70 -4.22
N LEU A 146 20.85 6.40 -4.51
CA LEU A 146 20.79 5.36 -3.48
C LEU A 146 21.91 5.51 -2.44
N GLN A 147 23.11 5.92 -2.85
CA GLN A 147 24.23 6.11 -1.93
C GLN A 147 24.11 7.42 -1.15
N ASN A 148 23.98 8.53 -1.86
CA ASN A 148 24.14 9.87 -1.29
C ASN A 148 22.85 10.47 -0.72
N VAL A 149 21.69 10.02 -1.20
CA VAL A 149 20.39 10.50 -0.74
C VAL A 149 19.71 9.49 0.18
N CYS A 150 19.74 8.19 -0.17
CA CYS A 150 19.12 7.13 0.65
C CYS A 150 20.07 6.52 1.70
N GLY A 151 21.35 6.88 1.69
CA GLY A 151 22.35 6.41 2.66
C GLY A 151 22.72 4.93 2.54
N ILE A 152 22.52 4.31 1.37
CA ILE A 152 22.81 2.88 1.15
C ILE A 152 24.29 2.73 0.75
N SER A 153 25.18 2.69 1.74
CA SER A 153 26.63 2.60 1.52
C SER A 153 27.11 1.26 0.93
N ASN A 154 26.36 0.17 1.13
CA ASN A 154 26.74 -1.15 0.66
C ASN A 154 26.48 -1.29 -0.86
N ASP A 155 27.56 -1.39 -1.64
CA ASP A 155 27.54 -1.49 -3.10
C ASP A 155 26.73 -2.69 -3.59
N THR A 156 26.88 -3.85 -2.95
CA THR A 156 26.12 -5.07 -3.30
C THR A 156 24.63 -4.85 -3.08
N HIS A 157 24.23 -4.17 -2.00
CA HIS A 157 22.83 -3.89 -1.73
C HIS A 157 22.23 -2.94 -2.78
N ARG A 158 22.95 -1.86 -3.10
CA ARG A 158 22.53 -0.95 -4.18
C ARG A 158 22.40 -1.68 -5.51
N HIS A 159 23.37 -2.52 -5.85
CA HIS A 159 23.33 -3.31 -7.09
C HIS A 159 22.15 -4.28 -7.14
N CYS A 160 21.86 -4.99 -6.05
CA CYS A 160 20.70 -5.87 -5.93
C CYS A 160 19.38 -5.10 -6.06
N ILE A 161 19.25 -3.95 -5.40
CA ILE A 161 18.07 -3.10 -5.47
C ILE A 161 17.87 -2.61 -6.91
N ILE A 162 18.90 -2.03 -7.55
CA ILE A 162 18.83 -1.54 -8.93
C ILE A 162 18.50 -2.67 -9.91
N ASN A 163 19.13 -3.84 -9.77
CA ASN A 163 18.84 -4.96 -10.65
C ASN A 163 17.41 -5.47 -10.48
N SER A 164 16.90 -5.50 -9.25
CA SER A 164 15.50 -5.84 -8.99
C SER A 164 14.55 -4.80 -9.58
N ILE A 165 14.86 -3.50 -9.47
CA ILE A 165 14.09 -2.43 -10.12
C ILE A 165 14.09 -2.59 -11.64
N LYS A 166 15.23 -2.94 -12.26
CA LYS A 166 15.33 -3.19 -13.71
C LYS A 166 14.56 -4.44 -14.16
N LYS A 167 14.46 -5.44 -13.28
CA LYS A 167 13.64 -6.64 -13.51
C LYS A 167 12.14 -6.35 -13.37
N ILE A 168 11.76 -5.25 -12.71
CA ILE A 168 10.38 -4.77 -12.78
C ILE A 168 10.16 -4.42 -14.24
N PRO A 169 9.28 -5.15 -14.93
CA PRO A 169 9.11 -4.93 -16.34
C PRO A 169 8.61 -3.49 -16.53
N ALA A 170 9.32 -2.74 -17.38
CA ALA A 170 8.98 -1.36 -17.73
C ALA A 170 7.52 -1.25 -18.23
N TYR A 171 7.04 -2.37 -18.77
CA TYR A 171 5.69 -2.68 -19.18
C TYR A 171 5.11 -3.74 -18.23
N VAL A 172 4.26 -3.35 -17.28
CA VAL A 172 3.55 -4.34 -16.46
C VAL A 172 2.54 -5.03 -17.39
N GLU A 173 2.92 -6.14 -17.99
CA GLU A 173 1.92 -7.11 -18.43
C GLU A 173 1.16 -7.54 -17.17
N ASN A 174 -0.10 -7.13 -17.13
CA ASN A 174 -1.13 -7.42 -16.13
C ASN A 174 -1.42 -8.93 -16.01
N MET A 175 -0.42 -9.80 -15.85
CA MET A 175 -0.62 -11.25 -15.96
C MET A 175 -0.87 -11.94 -14.62
N ASP A 176 -0.52 -11.29 -13.49
CA ASP A 176 -0.66 -11.88 -12.14
C ASP A 176 -1.64 -11.11 -11.22
N LYS A 177 -2.56 -10.37 -11.85
CA LYS A 177 -3.62 -9.66 -11.14
C LYS A 177 -4.69 -10.68 -10.67
N PRO A 178 -5.11 -10.65 -9.39
CA PRO A 178 -6.02 -11.64 -8.82
C PRO A 178 -7.43 -11.58 -9.40
N TYR A 179 -7.81 -10.47 -10.02
CA TYR A 179 -9.10 -10.26 -10.67
C TYR A 179 -8.95 -10.12 -12.18
N ASP A 180 -9.79 -10.82 -12.92
CA ASP A 180 -9.80 -10.75 -14.38
C ASP A 180 -10.48 -9.47 -14.84
N ALA A 181 -11.52 -9.00 -14.13
CA ALA A 181 -12.19 -7.75 -14.47
C ALA A 181 -12.77 -7.01 -13.26
N PHE A 182 -12.72 -5.69 -13.33
CA PHE A 182 -13.53 -4.78 -12.52
C PHE A 182 -14.63 -4.17 -13.40
N ILE A 183 -15.89 -4.13 -12.95
CA ILE A 183 -16.97 -3.43 -13.65
C ILE A 183 -17.35 -2.16 -12.88
N SER A 184 -17.06 -1.01 -13.49
CA SER A 184 -17.49 0.31 -13.05
C SER A 184 -18.85 0.65 -13.70
N TYR A 185 -19.79 1.15 -12.90
CA TYR A 185 -21.15 1.47 -13.33
C TYR A 185 -21.78 2.53 -12.44
N LYS A 186 -22.79 3.22 -12.97
CA LYS A 186 -23.67 4.13 -12.20
C LYS A 186 -24.77 3.33 -11.50
N GLN A 187 -24.88 3.43 -10.17
CA GLN A 187 -25.78 2.59 -9.38
C GLN A 187 -27.25 2.83 -9.75
N SER A 188 -27.62 4.09 -10.02
CA SER A 188 -28.99 4.49 -10.32
C SER A 188 -29.49 3.95 -11.66
N THR A 189 -28.65 3.88 -12.69
CA THR A 189 -29.10 3.57 -14.07
C THR A 189 -28.48 2.32 -14.68
N SER A 190 -27.32 1.88 -14.21
CA SER A 190 -26.50 0.85 -14.88
C SER A 190 -26.37 -0.45 -14.08
N SER A 191 -26.96 -0.53 -12.88
CA SER A 191 -26.80 -1.65 -11.95
C SER A 191 -27.27 -3.00 -12.51
N VAL A 192 -28.37 -3.02 -13.26
CA VAL A 192 -28.90 -4.23 -13.90
C VAL A 192 -27.92 -4.78 -14.94
N LEU A 193 -27.43 -3.91 -15.84
CA LEU A 193 -26.49 -4.32 -16.89
C LEU A 193 -25.14 -4.75 -16.30
N ALA A 194 -24.62 -4.03 -15.31
CA ALA A 194 -23.39 -4.42 -14.63
C ALA A 194 -23.49 -5.79 -13.95
N SER A 195 -24.61 -6.06 -13.28
CA SER A 195 -24.88 -7.35 -12.64
C SER A 195 -25.00 -8.48 -13.67
N LEU A 196 -25.66 -8.20 -14.80
CA LEU A 196 -25.79 -9.15 -15.90
C LEU A 196 -24.43 -9.51 -16.52
N LEU A 197 -23.59 -8.52 -16.79
CA LEU A 197 -22.24 -8.72 -17.31
C LEU A 197 -21.39 -9.55 -16.33
N LYS A 198 -21.48 -9.26 -15.03
CA LYS A 198 -20.81 -10.04 -13.99
C LYS A 198 -21.19 -11.51 -14.08
N VAL A 199 -22.49 -11.83 -14.07
CA VAL A 199 -22.98 -13.21 -14.14
C VAL A 199 -22.48 -13.92 -15.40
N TYR A 200 -22.55 -13.26 -16.56
CA TYR A 200 -22.10 -13.84 -17.82
C TYR A 200 -20.60 -14.15 -17.88
N LEU A 201 -19.77 -13.31 -17.25
CA LEU A 201 -18.32 -13.50 -17.18
C LEU A 201 -17.94 -14.56 -16.12
N GLU A 202 -18.61 -14.58 -14.97
CA GLU A 202 -18.38 -15.58 -13.92
C GLU A 202 -18.74 -17.00 -14.40
N ILE A 203 -19.83 -17.17 -15.15
CA ILE A 203 -20.18 -18.47 -15.77
C ILE A 203 -19.10 -18.94 -16.75
N ARG A 204 -18.34 -18.02 -17.34
CA ARG A 204 -17.20 -18.31 -18.24
C ARG A 204 -15.87 -18.50 -17.49
N GLY A 205 -15.90 -18.47 -16.15
CA GLY A 205 -14.75 -18.72 -15.29
C GLY A 205 -13.91 -17.49 -14.92
N TYR A 206 -14.35 -16.27 -15.27
CA TYR A 206 -13.63 -15.06 -14.92
C TYR A 206 -13.94 -14.60 -13.49
N LYS A 207 -12.91 -14.16 -12.76
CA LYS A 207 -13.03 -13.52 -11.45
C LYS A 207 -13.36 -12.04 -11.64
N VAL A 208 -14.64 -11.69 -11.44
CA VAL A 208 -15.14 -10.34 -11.70
C VAL A 208 -15.58 -9.65 -10.41
N PHE A 209 -15.12 -8.41 -10.22
CA PHE A 209 -15.52 -7.58 -9.09
C PHE A 209 -16.46 -6.45 -9.53
N ILE A 210 -17.52 -6.21 -8.74
CA ILE A 210 -18.40 -5.06 -8.85
C ILE A 210 -18.68 -4.51 -7.45
N ASP A 211 -18.74 -3.19 -7.31
CA ASP A 211 -19.06 -2.55 -6.03
C ASP A 211 -20.58 -2.37 -5.86
N VAL A 212 -21.21 -3.31 -5.14
CA VAL A 212 -22.66 -3.36 -4.89
C VAL A 212 -23.11 -2.40 -3.78
N LYS A 213 -22.25 -2.18 -2.78
CA LYS A 213 -22.57 -1.39 -1.59
C LYS A 213 -21.48 -0.34 -1.48
N ARG A 214 -21.81 0.92 -1.82
CA ARG A 214 -20.93 2.09 -1.72
C ARG A 214 -21.14 2.84 -0.39
N PRO A 215 -20.70 2.31 0.78
CA PRO A 215 -20.74 3.10 2.00
C PRO A 215 -19.86 4.34 1.82
N ASN A 216 -20.27 5.46 2.39
CA ASN A 216 -19.50 6.70 2.39
C ASN A 216 -18.32 6.64 3.39
N ASP A 217 -17.47 5.62 3.26
CA ASP A 217 -16.28 5.39 4.08
C ASP A 217 -15.01 5.51 3.23
N ALA A 218 -14.06 6.34 3.67
CA ALA A 218 -12.81 6.56 2.98
C ALA A 218 -11.96 5.30 2.88
N LYS A 219 -11.97 4.44 3.92
CA LYS A 219 -11.22 3.18 3.90
C LYS A 219 -11.80 2.22 2.86
N TYR A 220 -13.13 2.12 2.80
CA TYR A 220 -13.81 1.33 1.77
C TYR A 220 -13.48 1.81 0.35
N ARG A 221 -13.60 3.12 0.08
CA ARG A 221 -13.25 3.68 -1.24
C ARG A 221 -11.83 3.35 -1.66
N ASN A 222 -10.87 3.45 -0.74
CA ASN A 222 -9.48 3.10 -1.04
C ASN A 222 -9.33 1.61 -1.40
N ASN A 223 -10.05 0.72 -0.71
CA ASN A 223 -10.04 -0.71 -1.04
C ASN A 223 -10.60 -0.97 -2.45
N VAL A 224 -11.69 -0.30 -2.85
CA VAL A 224 -12.23 -0.40 -4.21
C VAL A 224 -11.20 0.02 -5.25
N LEU A 225 -10.52 1.15 -5.03
CA LEU A 225 -9.45 1.60 -5.92
C LEU A 225 -8.30 0.60 -5.98
N GLN A 226 -7.90 -0.03 -4.86
CA GLN A 226 -6.90 -1.09 -4.86
C GLN A 226 -7.34 -2.30 -5.69
N ILE A 227 -8.62 -2.68 -5.64
CA ILE A 227 -9.16 -3.76 -6.48
C ILE A 227 -9.11 -3.36 -7.97
N VAL A 228 -9.39 -2.09 -8.31
CA VAL A 228 -9.21 -1.59 -9.69
C VAL A 228 -7.75 -1.77 -10.13
N LYS A 229 -6.78 -1.39 -9.29
CA LYS A 229 -5.34 -1.59 -9.58
C LYS A 229 -5.02 -3.07 -9.78
N GLN A 230 -5.65 -3.94 -9.01
CA GLN A 230 -5.50 -5.40 -9.04
C GLN A 230 -6.37 -6.12 -10.08
N SER A 231 -7.02 -5.40 -11.01
CA SER A 231 -7.83 -5.98 -12.09
C SER A 231 -7.14 -5.91 -13.45
N LYS A 232 -7.19 -7.00 -14.23
CA LYS A 232 -6.61 -7.02 -15.58
C LYS A 232 -7.38 -6.12 -16.55
N ASN A 233 -8.70 -6.28 -16.54
CA ASN A 233 -9.62 -5.54 -17.38
C ASN A 233 -10.43 -4.57 -16.51
N PHE A 234 -10.74 -3.40 -17.06
CA PHE A 234 -11.62 -2.42 -16.46
C PHE A 234 -12.79 -2.16 -17.42
N ILE A 235 -13.97 -2.63 -17.06
CA ILE A 235 -15.17 -2.53 -17.88
C ILE A 235 -15.99 -1.36 -17.32
N THR A 236 -16.30 -0.37 -18.15
CA THR A 236 -17.14 0.77 -17.73
C THR A 236 -18.46 0.75 -18.48
N VAL A 237 -19.58 0.71 -17.75
CA VAL A 237 -20.92 0.72 -18.33
C VAL A 237 -21.38 2.17 -18.48
N LEU A 238 -21.65 2.57 -19.72
CA LEU A 238 -22.07 3.92 -20.08
C LEU A 238 -23.51 3.89 -20.62
N MET A 239 -24.42 4.43 -19.82
CA MET A 239 -25.82 4.77 -20.14
C MET A 239 -25.92 6.25 -20.54
N PRO A 240 -27.03 6.71 -21.16
CA PRO A 240 -27.14 8.08 -21.68
C PRO A 240 -26.86 9.20 -20.66
N ASP A 241 -26.95 8.95 -19.36
CA ASP A 241 -26.76 9.90 -18.27
C ASP A 241 -25.43 9.69 -17.50
N SER A 242 -24.59 8.75 -17.94
CA SER A 242 -23.44 8.29 -17.14
C SER A 242 -22.30 9.30 -17.02
N LEU A 243 -22.23 10.29 -17.92
CA LEU A 243 -21.18 11.32 -17.94
C LEU A 243 -21.78 12.74 -17.90
N ASP A 244 -23.00 12.90 -17.39
CA ASP A 244 -23.65 14.21 -17.32
C ASP A 244 -22.88 15.16 -16.39
N THR A 245 -22.34 16.21 -16.99
CA THR A 245 -21.47 17.21 -16.34
C THR A 245 -22.27 18.15 -15.43
N HIS A 246 -23.57 18.32 -15.66
CA HIS A 246 -24.42 19.14 -14.79
C HIS A 246 -24.62 18.52 -13.40
N LEU A 247 -24.58 17.19 -13.30
CA LEU A 247 -24.61 16.46 -12.03
C LEU A 247 -23.25 16.47 -11.32
N MET A 248 -22.19 17.00 -11.94
CA MET A 248 -20.84 17.04 -11.37
C MET A 248 -20.51 18.31 -10.58
N VAL A 249 -21.41 19.29 -10.56
CA VAL A 249 -21.22 20.60 -9.88
C VAL A 249 -22.25 20.83 -8.76
N SER A 250 -23.04 19.82 -8.40
CA SER A 250 -24.03 19.96 -7.33
C SER A 250 -23.35 20.21 -5.97
N LEU A 251 -23.80 21.25 -5.26
CA LEU A 251 -23.31 21.67 -3.94
C LEU A 251 -23.78 20.75 -2.81
N ASN A 252 -24.63 19.77 -3.11
CA ASN A 252 -25.17 18.83 -2.15
C ASN A 252 -24.44 17.49 -2.30
N GLU A 253 -24.00 16.90 -1.19
CA GLU A 253 -23.40 15.55 -1.11
C GLU A 253 -24.43 14.43 -1.35
N ASP A 254 -25.28 14.59 -2.36
CA ASP A 254 -26.30 13.62 -2.71
C ASP A 254 -25.64 12.36 -3.29
N ILE A 255 -26.31 11.21 -3.15
CA ILE A 255 -25.81 9.88 -3.54
C ILE A 255 -25.31 9.87 -5.00
N GLU A 256 -25.98 10.59 -5.89
CA GLU A 256 -25.66 10.66 -7.31
C GLU A 256 -24.36 11.44 -7.60
N PHE A 257 -24.03 12.46 -6.80
CA PHE A 257 -22.75 13.16 -6.90
C PHE A 257 -21.59 12.23 -6.51
N LEU A 258 -21.76 11.50 -5.39
CA LEU A 258 -20.75 10.55 -4.91
C LEU A 258 -20.51 9.41 -5.91
N ASP A 259 -21.58 8.95 -6.57
CA ASP A 259 -21.53 7.92 -7.61
C ASP A 259 -20.67 8.34 -8.81
N ASN A 260 -20.91 9.55 -9.32
CA ASN A 260 -20.16 10.14 -10.42
C ASN A 260 -18.69 10.41 -10.05
N TYR A 261 -18.46 10.94 -8.84
CA TYR A 261 -17.11 11.15 -8.32
C TYR A 261 -16.31 9.84 -8.26
N MET A 262 -16.95 8.76 -7.79
CA MET A 262 -16.30 7.46 -7.67
C MET A 262 -15.94 6.88 -9.03
N ILE A 263 -16.87 6.91 -10.00
CA ILE A 263 -16.62 6.43 -11.37
C ILE A 263 -15.42 7.15 -12.00
N ARG A 264 -15.29 8.47 -11.81
CA ARG A 264 -14.11 9.21 -12.30
C ARG A 264 -12.82 8.74 -11.66
N LYS A 265 -12.82 8.56 -10.34
CA LYS A 265 -11.65 8.05 -9.62
C LYS A 265 -11.28 6.63 -10.05
N GLU A 266 -12.26 5.78 -10.28
CA GLU A 266 -12.04 4.42 -10.81
C GLU A 266 -11.42 4.47 -12.21
N ILE A 267 -11.96 5.29 -13.11
CA ILE A 267 -11.42 5.46 -14.47
C ILE A 267 -9.99 6.00 -14.44
N ALA A 268 -9.73 7.04 -13.63
CA ALA A 268 -8.40 7.61 -13.48
C ALA A 268 -7.40 6.57 -12.92
N THR A 269 -7.83 5.78 -11.94
CA THR A 269 -7.02 4.70 -11.34
C THR A 269 -6.76 3.60 -12.36
N ALA A 270 -7.75 3.21 -13.15
CA ALA A 270 -7.61 2.21 -14.21
C ALA A 270 -6.61 2.67 -15.28
N LYS A 271 -6.65 3.95 -15.67
CA LYS A 271 -5.67 4.55 -16.60
C LYS A 271 -4.26 4.54 -16.02
N GLN A 272 -4.09 4.99 -14.77
CA GLN A 272 -2.80 5.01 -14.08
C GLN A 272 -2.24 3.59 -13.92
N SER A 273 -3.10 2.61 -13.67
CA SER A 273 -2.73 1.21 -13.44
C SER A 273 -2.69 0.37 -14.72
N GLN A 274 -2.78 1.02 -15.88
CA GLN A 274 -2.75 0.43 -17.22
C GLN A 274 -3.70 -0.76 -17.38
N CYS A 275 -4.88 -0.71 -16.75
CA CYS A 275 -5.90 -1.74 -16.97
C CYS A 275 -6.40 -1.67 -18.43
N ASN A 276 -6.80 -2.81 -18.98
CA ASN A 276 -7.45 -2.82 -20.29
C ASN A 276 -8.87 -2.26 -20.18
N ILE A 277 -9.06 -1.01 -20.59
CA ILE A 277 -10.34 -0.30 -20.45
C ILE A 277 -11.26 -0.66 -21.62
N ILE A 278 -12.45 -1.20 -21.32
CA ILE A 278 -13.46 -1.59 -22.29
C ILE A 278 -14.79 -0.90 -21.97
N PRO A 279 -15.17 0.16 -22.70
CA PRO A 279 -16.48 0.80 -22.54
C PRO A 279 -17.60 -0.07 -23.10
N VAL A 280 -18.66 -0.29 -22.32
CA VAL A 280 -19.91 -0.93 -22.76
C VAL A 280 -21.00 0.14 -22.83
N LEU A 281 -21.42 0.47 -24.05
CA LEU A 281 -22.33 1.56 -24.36
C LEU A 281 -23.75 1.02 -24.51
N ASN A 282 -24.71 1.50 -23.73
CA ASN A 282 -26.12 1.17 -23.91
C ASN A 282 -26.91 2.44 -24.20
N ASN A 283 -27.37 2.61 -25.45
CA ASN A 283 -28.01 3.83 -25.95
C ASN A 283 -27.20 5.12 -25.72
N PHE A 284 -25.90 5.00 -25.47
CA PHE A 284 -25.02 6.12 -25.16
C PHE A 284 -24.40 6.71 -26.43
N SER A 285 -24.34 8.03 -26.52
CA SER A 285 -23.65 8.75 -27.58
C SER A 285 -22.59 9.70 -27.02
N TRP A 286 -21.39 9.62 -27.57
CA TRP A 286 -20.29 10.55 -27.27
C TRP A 286 -20.57 11.99 -27.71
N SER A 287 -21.42 12.17 -28.73
CA SER A 287 -21.71 13.48 -29.33
C SER A 287 -22.45 14.45 -28.40
N SER A 288 -23.11 13.93 -27.36
CA SER A 288 -23.95 14.73 -26.46
C SER A 288 -23.17 15.45 -25.37
N PHE A 289 -21.87 15.19 -25.21
CA PHE A 289 -21.05 15.71 -24.11
C PHE A 289 -19.89 16.56 -24.64
N ALA A 290 -20.21 17.76 -25.14
CA ALA A 290 -19.26 18.70 -25.75
C ALA A 290 -18.19 19.24 -24.76
N GLN A 291 -18.36 19.01 -23.45
CA GLN A 291 -17.41 19.40 -22.41
C GLN A 291 -17.13 18.23 -21.44
N LEU A 292 -16.68 17.08 -21.97
CA LEU A 292 -16.07 16.07 -21.11
C LEU A 292 -14.79 16.66 -20.48
N PRO A 293 -14.57 16.52 -19.17
CA PRO A 293 -13.32 16.96 -18.55
C PRO A 293 -12.12 16.14 -19.06
N ASP A 294 -10.92 16.72 -18.99
CA ASP A 294 -9.72 16.21 -19.67
C ASP A 294 -9.36 14.76 -19.30
N ASP A 295 -9.70 14.35 -18.08
CA ASP A 295 -9.55 12.99 -17.55
C ASP A 295 -10.45 11.96 -18.25
N LEU A 296 -11.52 12.38 -18.93
CA LEU A 296 -12.48 11.50 -19.63
C LEU A 296 -12.42 11.62 -21.16
N LYS A 297 -11.83 12.68 -21.72
CA LYS A 297 -11.79 12.96 -23.18
C LYS A 297 -11.23 11.81 -24.04
N ASN A 298 -10.38 10.95 -23.47
CA ASN A 298 -9.76 9.84 -24.20
C ASN A 298 -10.54 8.51 -24.11
N LEU A 299 -11.69 8.46 -23.42
CA LEU A 299 -12.45 7.21 -23.33
C LEU A 299 -13.04 6.75 -24.67
N ASN A 300 -13.33 7.70 -25.57
CA ASN A 300 -13.80 7.42 -26.92
C ASN A 300 -12.76 6.71 -27.81
N ALA A 301 -11.48 6.74 -27.45
CA ALA A 301 -10.39 6.11 -28.20
C ALA A 301 -10.27 4.60 -27.91
N TYR A 302 -10.92 4.10 -26.85
CA TYR A 302 -10.89 2.68 -26.50
C TYR A 302 -11.91 1.89 -27.32
N ASN A 303 -11.59 0.61 -27.55
CA ASN A 303 -12.49 -0.32 -28.22
C ASN A 303 -13.76 -0.53 -27.39
N SER A 304 -14.87 0.05 -27.82
CA SER A 304 -16.15 -0.03 -27.13
C SER A 304 -17.08 -1.11 -27.67
N ILE A 305 -18.06 -1.50 -26.86
CA ILE A 305 -19.10 -2.47 -27.21
C ILE A 305 -20.45 -1.80 -27.10
N SER A 306 -21.15 -1.67 -28.22
CA SER A 306 -22.55 -1.27 -28.22
C SER A 306 -23.40 -2.46 -27.75
N TRP A 307 -23.99 -2.32 -26.57
CA TRP A 307 -24.88 -3.31 -25.98
C TRP A 307 -26.22 -3.31 -26.71
N VAL A 308 -26.70 -4.50 -27.06
CA VAL A 308 -28.03 -4.70 -27.65
C VAL A 308 -28.75 -5.78 -26.86
N HIS A 309 -29.90 -5.43 -26.27
CA HIS A 309 -30.65 -6.30 -25.35
C HIS A 309 -31.11 -7.63 -25.96
N GLU A 310 -31.30 -7.67 -27.28
CA GLU A 310 -31.72 -8.86 -28.04
C GLU A 310 -30.53 -9.79 -28.37
N TYR A 311 -29.30 -9.27 -28.37
CA TYR A 311 -28.08 -9.99 -28.78
C TYR A 311 -27.04 -10.04 -27.65
N GLN A 312 -27.49 -10.30 -26.42
CA GLN A 312 -26.67 -10.26 -25.21
C GLN A 312 -25.44 -11.17 -25.31
N GLU A 313 -25.65 -12.41 -25.74
CA GLU A 313 -24.57 -13.40 -25.84
C GLU A 313 -23.49 -12.99 -26.86
N ALA A 314 -23.89 -12.43 -28.00
CA ALA A 314 -22.95 -11.91 -29.00
C ALA A 314 -22.14 -10.73 -28.44
N CYS A 315 -22.78 -9.83 -27.69
CA CYS A 315 -22.11 -8.71 -27.03
C CYS A 315 -21.08 -9.20 -26.00
N VAL A 316 -21.43 -10.19 -25.17
CA VAL A 316 -20.52 -10.79 -24.20
C VAL A 316 -19.36 -11.52 -24.89
N ASN A 317 -19.63 -12.28 -25.96
CA ASN A 317 -18.57 -12.96 -26.69
C ASN A 317 -17.58 -11.95 -27.33
N LYS A 318 -18.07 -10.80 -27.79
CA LYS A 318 -17.22 -9.69 -28.24
C LYS A 318 -16.42 -9.07 -27.09
N LEU A 319 -17.03 -8.90 -25.92
CA LEU A 319 -16.37 -8.42 -24.70
C LEU A 319 -15.21 -9.31 -24.30
N VAL A 320 -15.43 -10.62 -24.25
CA VAL A 320 -14.39 -11.59 -23.92
C VAL A 320 -13.22 -11.54 -24.91
N LYS A 321 -13.47 -11.28 -26.20
CA LYS A 321 -12.40 -11.12 -27.20
C LYS A 321 -11.55 -9.86 -26.98
N PHE A 322 -12.12 -8.82 -26.36
CA PHE A 322 -11.40 -7.59 -26.04
C PHE A 322 -10.69 -7.68 -24.70
N MET A 323 -11.01 -8.65 -23.84
CA MET A 323 -10.36 -8.85 -22.56
C MET A 323 -8.97 -9.49 -22.71
N ILE A 324 -8.05 -9.06 -21.87
CA ILE A 324 -6.73 -9.69 -21.67
C ILE A 324 -6.90 -10.78 -20.60
N LYS A 325 -6.29 -11.95 -20.85
CA LYS A 325 -6.46 -13.16 -20.02
C LYS A 325 -5.63 -13.16 -18.75
#